data_AF-A0A7W1ZK71-F1
#
_entry.id   AF-A0A7W1ZK71-F1
#
_cell.length_a   1.000
_cell.length_b   1.000
_cell.length_c   1.000
_cell.angle_alpha   90.00
_cell.angle_beta   90.00
_cell.angle_gamma   90.00
#
_symmetry.space_group_name_H-M   'P 1'
#
loop_
_entity.id
_entity.type
_entity.pdbx_description
1 polymer ?
#
loop_
_entity_poly.entity_id
_entity_poly.type
_entity_poly.pdbx_seq_one_letter_code
_entity_poly.pdbx_strand_id
1 'polypeptide(L)'
;MKWLIEKSRYVAYIGVLVLFVCSLTAYILGVYKTVKAVIAIAVGEVKDDFALIALFDCLDSILVGTALLVISVSLYELFIGELKVPDWMLVRNLNRHYWK
;
A
#
# COMPACT_ATOMS: atom_id res chain seq x y z
N MET A 1 -9.02 -3.92 -29.86
CA MET A 1 -8.86 -3.20 -28.57
C MET A 1 -9.58 -3.85 -27.39
N LYS A 2 -10.67 -4.62 -27.56
CA LYS A 2 -11.39 -5.31 -26.46
C LYS A 2 -10.53 -6.31 -25.66
N TRP A 3 -9.60 -7.01 -26.32
CA TRP A 3 -8.74 -8.04 -25.70
C TRP A 3 -7.79 -7.50 -24.61
N LEU A 4 -7.26 -6.28 -24.76
CA LEU A 4 -6.41 -5.64 -23.74
C LEU A 4 -7.21 -5.23 -22.50
N ILE A 5 -8.46 -4.80 -22.70
CA ILE A 5 -9.35 -4.36 -21.61
C ILE A 5 -9.84 -5.58 -20.82
N GLU A 6 -10.20 -6.67 -21.50
CA GLU A 6 -10.59 -7.95 -20.86
C GLU A 6 -9.44 -8.57 -20.06
N LYS A 7 -8.20 -8.43 -20.54
CA LYS A 7 -7.01 -8.94 -19.86
C LYS A 7 -6.50 -8.02 -18.75
N SER A 8 -6.92 -6.75 -18.72
CA SER A 8 -6.54 -5.80 -17.66
C SER A 8 -6.91 -6.29 -16.25
N ARG A 9 -8.02 -7.04 -16.14
CA ARG A 9 -8.47 -7.62 -14.86
C ARG A 9 -7.47 -8.67 -14.34
N TYR A 10 -6.90 -9.49 -15.23
CA TYR A 10 -5.86 -10.45 -14.86
C TYR A 10 -4.53 -9.78 -14.49
N VAL A 11 -4.19 -8.67 -15.16
CA VAL A 11 -2.99 -7.88 -14.80
C VAL A 11 -3.16 -7.25 -13.41
N ALA A 12 -4.35 -6.75 -13.09
CA ALA A 12 -4.66 -6.20 -11.78
C ALA A 12 -4.53 -7.25 -10.66
N TYR A 13 -4.97 -8.50 -10.88
CA TYR A 13 -4.79 -9.59 -9.92
C TYR A 13 -3.31 -9.84 -9.56
N ILE A 14 -2.43 -9.86 -10.57
CA ILE A 14 -0.99 -10.05 -10.35
C ILE A 14 -0.44 -8.87 -9.55
N GLY A 15 -0.81 -7.64 -9.90
CA GLY A 15 -0.39 -6.43 -9.18
C GLY A 15 -0.81 -6.45 -7.71
N VAL A 16 -2.07 -6.79 -7.43
CA VAL A 16 -2.61 -6.90 -6.06
C VAL A 16 -1.82 -7.92 -5.24
N LEU A 17 -1.59 -9.12 -5.78
CA LEU A 17 -0.85 -10.18 -5.08
C LEU A 17 0.60 -9.79 -4.80
N VAL A 18 1.29 -9.19 -5.77
CA VAL A 18 2.68 -8.76 -5.59
C VAL A 18 2.77 -7.67 -4.51
N LEU A 19 1.90 -6.65 -4.56
CA LEU A 19 1.87 -5.58 -3.56
C LEU A 19 1.51 -6.11 -2.17
N PHE A 20 0.62 -7.08 -2.08
CA PHE A 20 0.23 -7.71 -0.83
C PHE A 20 1.40 -8.47 -0.18
N VAL A 21 2.10 -9.30 -0.95
CA VAL A 21 3.29 -10.02 -0.47
C VAL A 21 4.42 -9.05 -0.09
N CYS A 22 4.61 -8.00 -0.88
CA CYS A 22 5.63 -6.98 -0.62
C CYS A 22 5.32 -6.21 0.68
N SER A 23 4.04 -5.86 0.90
CA SER A 23 3.57 -5.24 2.15
C SER A 23 3.83 -6.14 3.36
N LEU A 24 3.48 -7.44 3.27
CA LEU A 24 3.73 -8.40 4.35
C LEU A 24 5.22 -8.51 4.67
N THR A 25 6.06 -8.56 3.64
CA THR A 25 7.52 -8.59 3.79
C THR A 25 8.04 -7.32 4.46
N ALA A 26 7.54 -6.14 4.07
CA ALA A 26 7.90 -4.86 4.69
C ALA A 26 7.51 -4.82 6.18
N TYR A 27 6.34 -5.34 6.55
CA TYR A 27 5.95 -5.45 7.96
C TYR A 27 6.86 -6.39 8.75
N ILE A 28 7.20 -7.56 8.22
CA ILE A 28 8.12 -8.50 8.88
C ILE A 28 9.48 -7.83 9.11
N LEU A 29 10.02 -7.15 8.10
CA LEU A 29 11.28 -6.42 8.20
C LEU A 29 11.18 -5.25 9.19
N GLY A 30 10.07 -4.51 9.19
CA GLY A 30 9.82 -3.41 10.12
C GLY A 30 9.79 -3.88 11.57
N VAL A 31 9.09 -4.99 11.85
CA VAL A 31 9.06 -5.61 13.18
C VAL A 31 10.46 -6.07 13.60
N TYR A 32 11.18 -6.75 12.71
CA TYR A 32 12.55 -7.20 12.98
C TYR A 32 13.50 -6.04 13.33
N LYS A 33 13.48 -4.96 12.53
CA LYS A 33 14.25 -3.74 12.79
C LYS A 33 13.88 -3.11 14.12
N THR A 34 12.58 -3.03 14.42
CA THR A 34 12.06 -2.43 15.66
C THR A 34 12.55 -3.19 16.89
N VAL A 35 12.45 -4.52 16.88
CA VAL A 35 12.94 -5.36 17.98
C VAL A 35 14.44 -5.17 18.17
N LYS A 36 15.21 -5.18 17.08
CA LYS A 36 16.67 -4.95 17.13
C LYS A 36 17.01 -3.57 17.70
N ALA A 37 16.31 -2.53 17.28
CA ALA A 37 16.52 -1.17 17.76
C ALA A 37 16.20 -1.02 19.25
N VAL A 38 15.08 -1.59 19.72
CA VAL A 38 14.69 -1.56 21.14
C VAL A 38 15.72 -2.27 22.01
N ILE A 39 16.21 -3.44 21.60
CA ILE A 39 17.24 -4.17 22.35
C ILE A 39 18.54 -3.34 22.41
N ALA A 40 18.99 -2.78 21.29
CA ALA A 40 20.22 -1.99 21.23
C ALA A 40 20.16 -0.74 22.13
N ILE A 41 19.00 -0.07 22.19
CA ILE A 41 18.76 1.07 23.07
C ILE A 41 18.74 0.61 24.54
N ALA A 42 18.06 -0.49 24.86
CA ALA A 42 17.93 -1.00 26.22
C ALA A 42 19.27 -1.45 26.83
N VAL A 43 20.17 -2.01 26.01
CA VAL A 43 21.51 -2.44 26.43
C VAL A 43 22.49 -1.25 26.53
N GLY A 44 22.10 -0.05 26.07
CA GLY A 44 22.93 1.14 26.11
C GLY A 44 24.05 1.16 25.07
N GLU A 45 23.95 0.36 24.01
CA GLU A 45 24.95 0.32 22.93
C GLU A 45 24.89 1.53 21.99
N VAL A 46 23.83 2.34 22.09
CA VAL A 46 23.53 3.42 21.13
C VAL A 46 23.67 4.77 21.82
N LYS A 47 24.50 5.67 21.26
CA LYS A 47 24.56 7.08 21.68
C LYS A 47 23.26 7.79 21.30
N ASP A 48 22.76 8.71 22.15
CA ASP A 48 21.45 9.38 21.99
C ASP A 48 21.16 9.90 20.57
N ASP A 49 22.15 10.48 19.87
CA ASP A 49 21.99 10.99 18.51
C ASP A 49 21.61 9.92 17.47
N PHE A 50 22.01 8.65 17.67
CA PHE A 50 21.71 7.56 16.73
C PHE A 50 20.40 6.84 17.05
N ALA A 51 19.84 7.03 18.26
CA ALA A 51 18.59 6.39 18.65
C ALA A 51 17.41 6.91 17.80
N LEU A 52 17.37 8.22 17.53
CA LEU A 52 16.34 8.81 16.65
C LEU A 52 16.42 8.27 15.23
N ILE A 53 17.62 8.13 14.67
CA ILE A 53 17.84 7.59 13.32
C ILE A 53 17.33 6.15 13.24
N ALA A 54 17.64 5.32 14.23
CA ALA A 54 17.17 3.94 14.30
C ALA A 54 15.63 3.85 14.38
N LEU A 55 15.00 4.75 15.14
CA LEU A 55 13.54 4.84 15.22
C LEU A 55 12.92 5.27 13.89
N PHE A 56 13.51 6.24 13.18
CA PHE A 56 13.04 6.66 11.85
C PHE A 56 13.15 5.53 10.81
N ASP A 57 14.21 4.73 10.83
CA ASP A 57 14.36 3.58 9.92
C ASP A 57 13.30 2.48 10.19
N CYS A 58 12.91 2.31 11.46
CA CYS A 58 11.79 1.44 11.83
C CYS A 58 10.46 1.99 11.32
N LEU A 59 10.22 3.29 11.53
CA LEU A 59 9.00 3.98 11.11
C LEU A 59 8.82 3.94 9.59
N ASP A 60 9.87 4.19 8.82
CA ASP A 60 9.82 4.13 7.35
C ASP A 60 9.37 2.75 6.86
N SER A 61 9.95 1.68 7.42
CA SER A 61 9.62 0.30 7.04
C SER A 61 8.13 -0.03 7.26
N ILE A 62 7.53 0.45 8.35
CA ILE A 62 6.11 0.26 8.67
C ILE A 62 5.22 1.12 7.78
N LEU A 63 5.61 2.38 7.51
CA LEU A 63 4.87 3.28 6.63
C LEU A 63 4.84 2.75 5.19
N VAL A 64 5.97 2.27 4.67
CA VAL A 64 6.04 1.64 3.36
C VAL A 64 5.16 0.39 3.30
N GLY A 65 5.21 -0.47 4.32
CA GLY A 65 4.33 -1.64 4.42
C GLY A 65 2.85 -1.26 4.40
N THR A 66 2.47 -0.20 5.11
CA THR A 66 1.11 0.32 5.16
C THR A 66 0.66 0.88 3.81
N ALA A 67 1.50 1.71 3.18
CA ALA A 67 1.22 2.29 1.87
C ALA A 67 1.01 1.18 0.81
N LEU A 68 1.89 0.17 0.78
CA LEU A 68 1.74 -0.98 -0.12
C LEU A 68 0.44 -1.75 0.11
N LEU A 69 0.05 -1.93 1.38
CA LEU A 69 -1.21 -2.60 1.72
C LEU A 69 -2.42 -1.81 1.22
N VAL A 70 -2.46 -0.50 1.50
CA VAL A 70 -3.56 0.38 1.09
C VAL A 70 -3.69 0.40 -0.43
N ILE A 71 -2.57 0.49 -1.15
CA ILE A 71 -2.57 0.45 -2.62
C ILE A 71 -3.05 -0.92 -3.13
N SER A 72 -2.60 -2.03 -2.52
CA SER A 72 -3.06 -3.38 -2.87
C SER A 72 -4.58 -3.52 -2.71
N VAL A 73 -5.14 -3.08 -1.59
CA VAL A 73 -6.58 -3.11 -1.33
C VAL A 73 -7.34 -2.18 -2.29
N SER A 74 -6.82 -0.98 -2.54
CA SER A 74 -7.43 -0.01 -3.46
C SER A 74 -7.52 -0.56 -4.89
N LEU A 75 -6.46 -1.22 -5.36
CA LEU A 75 -6.46 -1.88 -6.67
C LEU A 75 -7.40 -3.08 -6.71
N TYR A 76 -7.50 -3.83 -5.61
CA TYR A 76 -8.46 -4.92 -5.50
C TYR A 76 -9.90 -4.41 -5.64
N GLU A 77 -10.26 -3.35 -4.90
CA GLU A 77 -11.61 -2.78 -4.97
C GLU A 77 -11.91 -2.13 -6.33
N LEU A 78 -10.93 -1.50 -6.97
CA LEU A 78 -11.14 -0.79 -8.23
C LEU A 78 -11.32 -1.73 -9.43
N PHE A 79 -10.58 -2.84 -9.49
CA PHE A 79 -10.54 -3.71 -10.67
C PHE A 79 -11.24 -5.06 -10.47
N ILE A 80 -11.33 -5.55 -9.23
CA ILE A 80 -11.75 -6.92 -8.95
C ILE A 80 -13.09 -6.93 -8.20
N GLY A 81 -13.15 -6.23 -7.08
CA GLY A 81 -14.32 -6.15 -6.20
C GLY A 81 -15.43 -5.24 -6.73
N GLU A 82 -16.57 -5.27 -6.04
CA GLU A 82 -17.63 -4.29 -6.25
C GLU A 82 -17.32 -3.03 -5.44
N LEU A 83 -16.92 -1.97 -6.14
CA LEU A 83 -16.67 -0.68 -5.51
C LEU A 83 -18.00 -0.06 -5.05
N LYS A 84 -18.27 -0.15 -3.75
CA LYS A 84 -19.44 0.48 -3.13
C LYS A 84 -19.18 1.96 -2.92
N VAL A 85 -19.44 2.74 -3.96
CA VAL A 85 -19.40 4.21 -3.86
C VAL A 85 -20.77 4.76 -3.46
N PRO A 86 -20.81 5.84 -2.65
CA PRO A 86 -22.05 6.54 -2.33
C PRO A 86 -22.67 7.19 -3.57
N ASP A 87 -23.99 7.42 -3.52
CA ASP A 87 -24.78 7.86 -4.67
C ASP A 87 -24.31 9.14 -5.36
N TRP A 88 -23.64 10.04 -4.62
CA TRP A 88 -23.09 11.29 -5.16
C TRP A 88 -21.85 11.09 -6.03
N MET A 89 -21.18 9.95 -5.97
CA MET A 89 -20.02 9.60 -6.80
C MET A 89 -20.41 8.77 -8.03
N LEU A 90 -21.67 8.31 -8.11
CA LEU A 90 -22.19 7.57 -9.25
C LEU A 90 -22.59 8.53 -10.37
N VAL A 91 -21.83 8.54 -11.46
CA VAL A 91 -22.23 9.26 -12.67
C VAL A 91 -23.38 8.52 -13.33
N ARG A 92 -24.61 9.01 -13.11
CA ARG A 92 -25.83 8.41 -13.67
C ARG A 92 -26.08 8.82 -15.13
N ASN A 93 -25.56 9.98 -15.54
CA ASN A 93 -25.79 10.56 -16.87
C ASN A 93 -24.49 11.12 -17.46
N LEU A 94 -24.01 10.55 -18.57
CA LEU A 94 -22.95 11.15 -19.40
C LEU A 94 -23.60 12.22 -20.30
N ASN A 95 -23.81 13.42 -19.78
CA ASN A 95 -24.49 14.47 -20.54
C ASN A 95 -23.53 15.04 -21.62
N ARG A 96 -23.65 14.52 -22.84
CA ARG A 96 -22.92 14.94 -24.05
C ARG A 96 -23.53 16.23 -24.60
N HIS A 97 -23.33 17.38 -23.93
CA HIS A 97 -23.94 18.66 -24.36
C HIS A 97 -22.96 19.81 -24.64
N TYR A 98 -21.66 19.54 -24.85
CA TYR A 98 -20.65 20.60 -25.03
C TYR A 98 -19.70 20.42 -26.22
N TRP A 99 -20.21 20.06 -27.40
CA TRP A 99 -19.48 20.26 -28.67
C TRP A 99 -20.45 20.79 -29.73
N LYS A 100 -20.51 22.12 -29.84
CA LYS A 100 -20.88 22.82 -31.07
C LYS A 100 -19.61 23.29 -31.75
#